data_AF-A0A7S1A2U8-F1
#
_entry.id   AF-A0A7S1A2U8-F1
#
_cell.length_a   1.000
_cell.length_b   1.000
_cell.length_c   1.000
_cell.angle_alpha   90.00
_cell.angle_beta   90.00
_cell.angle_gamma   90.00
#
_symmetry.space_group_name_H-M   'P 1'
#
loop_
_entity.id
_entity.type
_entity.pdbx_description
1 polymer ?
#
loop_
_entity_poly.entity_id
_entity_poly.type
_entity_poly.pdbx_seq_one_letter_code
_entity_poly.pdbx_strand_id
1 'polypeptide(L)'
;EPSATDVPCGDFGSCGARAHWLTPGVIVWRAATGAPAGTRFRLHSSATGSLVDAGPAGIKGSDEWCELIVVSQDLTEDLAEKHPYLTGCAMLQVPESVDVRRICQNQIAISMQLASYSARLSV
;
A
#
# COMPACT_ATOMS: atom_id res chain seq x y z
N GLU A 1 12.53 13.51 -25.89
CA GLU A 1 11.48 12.82 -25.11
C GLU A 1 11.95 12.73 -23.67
N PRO A 2 11.08 12.85 -22.64
CA PRO A 2 11.51 12.58 -21.27
C PRO A 2 11.96 11.12 -21.15
N SER A 3 13.13 10.92 -20.56
CA SER A 3 13.77 9.62 -20.34
C SER A 3 12.95 8.80 -19.34
N ALA A 4 12.44 7.64 -19.76
CA ALA A 4 11.75 6.70 -18.88
C ALA A 4 12.67 6.10 -17.79
N THR A 5 13.99 6.24 -17.96
CA THR A 5 15.02 5.82 -17.01
C THR A 5 15.07 6.66 -15.75
N ASP A 6 14.53 7.88 -15.80
CA ASP A 6 14.49 8.82 -14.66
C ASP A 6 13.10 8.84 -13.98
N VAL A 7 12.18 7.99 -14.43
CA VAL A 7 10.90 7.82 -13.77
C VAL A 7 11.13 6.96 -12.55
N PRO A 8 10.75 7.41 -11.34
CA PRO A 8 10.78 6.56 -10.16
C PRO A 8 9.91 5.32 -10.40
N CYS A 9 10.53 4.20 -10.77
CA CYS A 9 9.87 2.91 -10.76
C CYS A 9 9.93 2.43 -9.31
N GLY A 10 8.76 2.35 -8.65
CA GLY A 10 8.71 1.72 -7.34
C GLY A 10 9.15 0.27 -7.48
N ASP A 11 10.31 -0.09 -6.93
CA ASP A 11 10.73 -1.48 -6.87
C ASP A 11 10.94 -1.92 -5.42
N PHE A 12 10.19 -2.94 -5.03
CA PHE A 12 10.40 -3.71 -3.80
C PHE A 12 10.51 -5.23 -4.11
N GLY A 13 11.11 -5.58 -5.27
CA GLY A 13 11.38 -6.92 -5.82
C GLY A 13 10.68 -7.18 -7.17
N SER A 14 11.00 -8.31 -7.85
CA SER A 14 10.44 -8.78 -9.15
C SER A 14 8.91 -8.88 -9.23
N CYS A 15 8.24 -8.62 -8.11
CA CYS A 15 6.82 -8.56 -7.91
C CYS A 15 6.40 -7.09 -7.88
N GLY A 16 6.23 -6.45 -9.04
CA GLY A 16 5.91 -5.02 -9.17
C GLY A 16 4.63 -4.55 -8.47
N ALA A 17 4.19 -3.33 -8.77
CA ALA A 17 3.02 -2.70 -8.13
C ALA A 17 1.75 -3.59 -8.19
N ARG A 18 1.37 -4.16 -7.03
CA ARG A 18 0.24 -5.10 -6.87
C ARG A 18 -0.97 -4.52 -6.15
N ALA A 19 -0.83 -3.32 -5.59
CA ALA A 19 -1.93 -2.58 -4.97
C ALA A 19 -2.41 -1.49 -5.94
N HIS A 20 -3.71 -1.23 -5.95
CA HIS A 20 -4.33 -0.25 -6.83
C HIS A 20 -5.06 0.80 -6.01
N TRP A 21 -4.72 2.07 -6.19
CA TRP A 21 -5.43 3.18 -5.57
C TRP A 21 -6.57 3.62 -6.50
N LEU A 22 -7.83 3.31 -6.16
CA LEU A 22 -8.98 3.50 -7.04
C LEU A 22 -9.70 4.83 -6.81
N THR A 23 -9.82 5.26 -5.55
CA THR A 23 -10.44 6.53 -5.16
C THR A 23 -9.62 7.16 -4.04
N PRO A 24 -9.77 8.46 -3.73
CA PRO A 24 -9.00 9.10 -2.67
C PRO A 24 -9.02 8.34 -1.33
N GLY A 25 -10.14 7.70 -1.01
CA GLY A 25 -10.31 6.91 0.22
C GLY A 25 -10.06 5.41 0.08
N VAL A 26 -9.86 4.88 -1.13
CA VAL A 26 -9.86 3.41 -1.34
C VAL A 26 -8.64 2.95 -2.12
N ILE A 27 -7.91 2.06 -1.47
CA ILE A 27 -6.88 1.22 -2.08
C ILE A 27 -7.37 -0.23 -2.08
N VAL A 28 -7.12 -0.98 -3.14
CA VAL A 28 -7.38 -2.42 -3.17
C VAL A 28 -6.10 -3.21 -3.30
N TRP A 29 -5.99 -4.30 -2.55
CA TRP A 29 -4.80 -5.14 -2.56
C TRP A 29 -5.12 -6.61 -2.25
N ARG A 30 -4.76 -7.50 -3.17
CA ARG A 30 -4.99 -8.95 -3.03
C ARG A 30 -4.26 -9.59 -1.85
N ALA A 31 -3.10 -9.06 -1.44
CA ALA A 31 -2.37 -9.62 -0.29
C ALA A 31 -3.05 -9.32 1.06
N ALA A 32 -3.94 -8.32 1.11
CA ALA A 32 -4.74 -8.03 2.29
C ALA A 32 -5.97 -8.96 2.41
N THR A 33 -6.32 -9.69 1.35
CA THR A 33 -7.41 -10.67 1.36
C THR A 33 -7.05 -11.85 2.26
N GLY A 34 -7.91 -12.14 3.24
CA GLY A 34 -7.69 -13.25 4.18
C GLY A 34 -6.53 -13.03 5.15
N ALA A 35 -6.06 -11.80 5.32
CA ALA A 35 -5.00 -11.49 6.27
C ALA A 35 -5.43 -11.86 7.71
N PRO A 36 -4.52 -12.42 8.53
CA PRO A 36 -4.82 -12.79 9.91
C PRO A 36 -5.29 -11.60 10.76
N ALA A 37 -6.10 -11.87 11.77
CA ALA A 37 -6.51 -10.86 12.74
C ALA A 37 -5.28 -10.19 13.40
N GLY A 38 -5.34 -8.87 13.57
CA GLY A 38 -4.25 -8.06 14.12
C GLY A 38 -3.16 -7.69 13.11
N THR A 39 -3.28 -8.10 11.84
CA THR A 39 -2.40 -7.62 10.76
C THR A 39 -2.54 -6.11 10.60
N ARG A 40 -1.42 -5.41 10.52
CA ARG A 40 -1.37 -3.96 10.30
C ARG A 40 -1.02 -3.65 8.86
N PHE A 41 -1.73 -2.69 8.29
CA PHE A 41 -1.50 -2.20 6.94
C PHE A 41 -1.07 -0.74 7.01
N ARG A 42 -0.04 -0.37 6.26
CA ARG A 42 0.46 1.00 6.25
C ARG A 42 0.72 1.48 4.84
N LEU A 43 0.34 2.72 4.59
CA LEU A 43 0.75 3.50 3.42
C LEU A 43 1.98 4.31 3.82
N HIS A 44 3.03 4.24 3.01
CA HIS A 44 4.29 4.97 3.16
C HIS A 44 4.45 5.91 1.99
N SER A 45 5.00 7.10 2.22
CA SER A 45 5.37 7.98 1.11
C SER A 45 6.72 8.66 1.34
N SER A 46 7.43 8.91 0.23
CA SER A 46 8.66 9.70 0.20
C SER A 46 8.65 10.68 -0.97
N ALA A 47 8.81 11.96 -0.68
CA ALA A 47 8.89 13.02 -1.67
C ALA A 47 10.20 12.93 -2.49
N THR A 48 11.25 12.38 -1.90
CA THR A 48 12.57 12.21 -2.52
C THR A 48 12.79 10.82 -3.15
N GLY A 49 11.76 9.97 -3.16
CA GLY A 49 11.87 8.63 -3.73
C GLY A 49 12.82 7.71 -2.98
N SER A 50 12.90 7.86 -1.65
CA SER A 50 13.87 7.16 -0.80
C SER A 50 13.32 5.88 -0.14
N LEU A 51 12.12 5.45 -0.50
CA LEU A 51 11.54 4.23 0.07
C LEU A 51 12.32 3.00 -0.38
N VAL A 52 12.68 2.15 0.59
CA VAL A 52 13.36 0.86 0.36
C VAL A 52 12.74 -0.25 1.22
N ASP A 53 12.66 -1.45 0.67
CA ASP A 53 12.29 -2.65 1.44
C ASP A 53 13.50 -3.10 2.26
N ALA A 54 13.36 -3.05 3.58
CA ALA A 54 14.36 -3.52 4.53
C ALA A 54 14.05 -4.92 5.09
N GLY A 55 13.21 -5.69 4.37
CA GLY A 55 12.84 -7.06 4.68
C GLY A 55 12.04 -7.17 5.98
N PRO A 56 12.48 -7.96 6.98
CA PRO A 56 11.85 -8.09 8.29
C PRO A 56 11.52 -6.76 9.00
N ALA A 57 12.31 -5.72 8.76
CA ALA A 57 12.11 -4.40 9.35
C ALA A 57 11.01 -3.58 8.64
N GLY A 58 10.47 -4.07 7.52
CA GLY A 58 9.48 -3.40 6.70
C GLY A 58 10.10 -2.31 5.81
N ILE A 59 9.35 -1.25 5.56
CA ILE A 59 9.76 -0.13 4.69
C ILE A 59 10.59 0.88 5.48
N LYS A 60 11.70 1.35 4.89
CA LYS A 60 12.52 2.46 5.39
C LYS A 60 12.55 3.62 4.40
N GLY A 61 12.99 4.79 4.87
CA GLY A 61 13.10 6.01 4.04
C GLY A 61 11.78 6.73 3.80
N SER A 62 10.76 6.41 4.61
CA SER A 62 9.46 7.09 4.56
C SER A 62 9.55 8.45 5.25
N ASP A 63 9.10 9.50 4.57
CA ASP A 63 8.93 10.83 5.17
C ASP A 63 7.71 10.84 6.09
N GLU A 64 6.66 10.15 5.66
CA GLU A 64 5.40 10.02 6.37
C GLU A 64 4.76 8.65 6.12
N TRP A 65 3.93 8.20 7.06
CA TRP A 65 3.14 6.99 6.91
C TRP A 65 1.79 7.14 7.60
N CYS A 66 0.79 6.42 7.12
CA CYS A 66 -0.51 6.30 7.78
C CYS A 66 -0.97 4.84 7.84
N GLU A 67 -1.78 4.52 8.84
CA GLU A 67 -2.38 3.20 8.97
C GLU A 67 -3.61 3.10 8.05
N LEU A 68 -3.74 1.96 7.37
CA LEU A 68 -4.88 1.63 6.52
C LEU A 68 -5.77 0.63 7.24
N ILE A 69 -7.08 0.78 7.06
CA ILE A 69 -8.07 -0.10 7.70
C ILE A 69 -8.70 -0.98 6.63
N VAL A 70 -8.78 -2.29 6.86
CA VAL A 70 -9.53 -3.18 5.96
C VAL A 70 -11.02 -2.92 6.15
N VAL A 71 -11.69 -2.43 5.11
CA VAL A 71 -13.13 -2.14 5.13
C VAL A 71 -13.94 -3.35 4.73
N SER A 72 -13.46 -4.05 3.69
CA SER A 72 -14.16 -5.16 3.06
C SER A 72 -13.15 -6.14 2.48
N GLN A 73 -13.53 -7.42 2.42
CA GLN A 73 -12.75 -8.45 1.72
C GLN A 73 -13.08 -8.51 0.22
N ASP A 74 -14.12 -7.78 -0.21
CA ASP A 74 -14.60 -7.74 -1.59
C ASP A 74 -14.83 -6.29 -2.05
N LEU A 75 -14.79 -6.06 -3.36
CA LEU A 75 -15.12 -4.77 -3.97
C LEU A 75 -16.62 -4.49 -3.86
N THR A 76 -16.99 -3.21 -3.74
CA THR A 76 -18.38 -2.77 -3.92
C THR A 76 -18.84 -3.05 -5.35
N GLU A 77 -20.15 -3.24 -5.56
CA GLU A 77 -20.73 -3.53 -6.88
C GLU A 77 -20.25 -2.52 -7.95
N ASP A 78 -20.35 -1.23 -7.66
CA ASP A 78 -19.87 -0.14 -8.54
C ASP A 78 -18.40 -0.25 -8.94
N LEU A 79 -17.53 -0.71 -8.03
CA LEU A 79 -16.10 -0.86 -8.30
C LEU A 79 -15.81 -2.17 -9.02
N ALA A 80 -16.56 -3.24 -8.70
CA ALA A 80 -16.45 -4.52 -9.36
C ALA A 80 -16.88 -4.45 -10.84
N GLU A 81 -17.92 -3.68 -11.16
CA GLU A 81 -18.34 -3.44 -12.55
C GLU A 81 -17.27 -2.69 -13.35
N LYS A 82 -16.62 -1.68 -12.76
CA LYS A 82 -15.58 -0.87 -13.42
C LYS A 82 -14.23 -1.58 -13.49
N HIS A 83 -13.92 -2.41 -12.49
CA HIS A 83 -12.62 -3.07 -12.33
C HIS A 83 -12.78 -4.57 -12.05
N PRO A 84 -13.39 -5.34 -12.98
CA PRO A 84 -13.69 -6.76 -12.75
C PRO A 84 -12.43 -7.61 -12.50
N TYR A 85 -11.28 -7.19 -13.03
CA TYR A 85 -9.98 -7.85 -12.82
C TYR A 85 -9.42 -7.71 -11.39
N LEU A 86 -10.01 -6.83 -10.57
CA LEU A 86 -9.64 -6.64 -9.16
C LEU A 86 -10.53 -7.43 -8.20
N THR A 87 -11.48 -8.23 -8.71
CA THR A 87 -12.29 -9.14 -7.90
C THR A 87 -11.40 -10.03 -7.02
N GLY A 88 -11.81 -10.22 -5.76
CA GLY A 88 -11.05 -10.95 -4.74
C GLY A 88 -9.90 -10.15 -4.10
N CYS A 89 -9.81 -8.83 -4.35
CA CYS A 89 -8.94 -7.94 -3.59
C CYS A 89 -9.68 -7.34 -2.39
N ALA A 90 -9.02 -7.32 -1.23
CA ALA A 90 -9.53 -6.59 -0.09
C ALA A 90 -9.42 -5.07 -0.29
N MET A 91 -10.40 -4.34 0.25
CA MET A 91 -10.47 -2.89 0.26
C MET A 91 -9.85 -2.34 1.54
N LEU A 92 -8.89 -1.43 1.36
CA LEU A 92 -8.19 -0.69 2.38
C LEU A 92 -8.64 0.78 2.35
N GLN A 93 -9.10 1.28 3.50
CA GLN A 93 -9.45 2.68 3.68
C GLN A 93 -8.20 3.51 3.90
N VAL A 94 -8.09 4.59 3.14
CA VAL A 94 -7.18 5.70 3.40
C VAL A 94 -7.91 6.70 4.32
N PRO A 95 -7.30 7.12 5.44
CA PRO A 95 -7.89 8.12 6.32
C PRO A 95 -8.15 9.45 5.60
N GLU A 96 -9.27 10.11 5.89
CA GLU A 96 -9.62 11.42 5.29
C GLU A 96 -8.64 12.54 5.65
N SER A 97 -7.89 12.37 6.74
CA SER A 97 -6.84 13.32 7.16
C SER A 97 -5.63 13.34 6.21
N VAL A 98 -5.55 12.39 5.27
CA VAL A 98 -4.45 12.28 4.32
C VAL A 98 -4.68 13.20 3.12
N ASP A 99 -3.71 14.08 2.84
CA ASP A 99 -3.71 14.85 1.60
C ASP A 99 -3.27 13.98 0.42
N VAL A 100 -4.26 13.32 -0.19
CA VAL A 100 -4.06 12.42 -1.33
C VAL A 100 -3.38 13.12 -2.51
N ARG A 101 -3.71 14.40 -2.78
CA ARG A 101 -3.15 15.13 -3.92
C ARG A 101 -1.65 15.30 -3.77
N ARG A 102 -1.21 15.61 -2.55
CA ARG A 102 0.22 15.73 -2.22
C ARG A 102 0.91 14.37 -2.26
N ILE A 103 0.31 13.35 -1.64
CA ILE A 103 0.93 12.01 -1.58
C ILE A 103 1.07 11.38 -2.97
N CYS A 104 0.13 11.59 -3.89
CA CYS A 104 0.22 11.07 -5.26
C CYS A 104 1.38 11.65 -6.09
N GLN A 105 2.06 12.69 -5.60
CA GLN A 105 3.28 13.24 -6.22
C GLN A 105 4.56 12.57 -5.69
N ASN A 106 4.45 11.79 -4.62
CA ASN A 106 5.56 11.11 -3.96
C ASN A 106 5.74 9.69 -4.51
N GLN A 107 6.87 9.07 -4.18
CA GLN A 107 6.96 7.61 -4.21
C GLN A 107 6.09 7.05 -3.10
N ILE A 108 5.27 6.04 -3.42
CA ILE A 108 4.31 5.43 -2.50
C ILE A 108 4.58 3.94 -2.39
N ALA A 109 4.49 3.41 -1.17
CA ALA A 109 4.53 1.98 -0.90
C ALA A 109 3.45 1.58 0.10
N ILE A 110 3.01 0.31 0.05
CA ILE A 110 2.10 -0.25 1.03
C ILE A 110 2.75 -1.48 1.63
N SER A 111 2.70 -1.57 2.96
CA SER A 111 3.26 -2.70 3.70
C SER A 111 2.19 -3.42 4.50
N MET A 112 2.36 -4.73 4.63
CA MET A 112 1.59 -5.58 5.53
C MET A 112 2.51 -6.11 6.62
N GLN A 113 2.12 -5.95 7.88
CA GLN A 113 2.86 -6.46 9.03
C GLN A 113 1.98 -7.39 9.86
N LEU A 114 2.35 -8.66 9.92
CA LEU A 114 1.65 -9.66 10.72
C LEU A 114 1.88 -9.43 12.22
N ALA A 115 0.82 -9.53 13.02
CA ALA A 115 0.89 -9.35 14.48
C ALA A 115 1.94 -10.24 15.16
N SER A 116 2.11 -11.47 14.66
CA SER A 116 3.02 -12.48 15.21
C SER A 116 4.50 -12.22 14.89
N TYR A 117 4.83 -11.24 14.04
CA TYR A 117 6.22 -10.88 13.72
C TYR A 117 6.79 -9.79 14.64
N SER A 118 5.94 -8.94 15.23
CA SER A 118 6.39 -7.89 16.17
C SER A 118 6.94 -8.42 17.50
N ALA A 119 6.63 -9.67 17.88
CA ALA A 119 7.07 -10.25 19.14
C ALA A 119 8.51 -10.78 19.14
N ARG A 120 9.16 -10.96 17.97
CA ARG A 120 10.51 -11.56 17.88
C ARG A 120 11.66 -10.56 17.76
N LEU A 121 11.39 -9.27 17.58
CA LEU A 121 12.42 -8.24 17.39
C LEU A 121 12.68 -7.38 18.64
N SER A 122 12.15 -7.78 19.80
CA SER A 122 12.31 -7.08 21.08
C SER A 122 13.28 -7.76 22.06
N VAL A 123 14.28 -8.50 21.56
CA VAL A 123 15.34 -9.12 22.39
C VAL A 123 16.69 -8.52 22.06
#